data_AF-A0A226DT78-F1
#
_entry.id   AF-A0A226DT78-F1
#
_cell.length_a   1.000
_cell.length_b   1.000
_cell.length_c   1.000
_cell.angle_alpha   90.00
_cell.angle_beta   90.00
_cell.angle_gamma   90.00
#
_symmetry.space_group_name_H-M   'P 1'
#
loop_
_entity.id
_entity.type
_entity.pdbx_description
1 polymer ?
#
loop_
_entity_poly.entity_id
_entity_poly.type
_entity_poly.pdbx_seq_one_letter_code
_entity_poly.pdbx_strand_id
1 'polypeptide(L)'
;MSHNRKYDREEVETAMKKMPTFADNKIDFADLAGFLDSIGYTYTAEQMVAYEKFLNEVHNGKLDLDIAINSLGVVDDTKELMRTHIEALDLNKDGVIDEVDFKAIVELMLAHDPAFPKVDYEKFVEEADTAKDGKVSIDEAVEWFSKNAKH
;
A
#
# COMPACT_ATOMS: atom_id res chain seq x y z
N MET A 1 -0.56 -12.16 -10.38
CA MET A 1 -1.45 -12.68 -9.32
C MET A 1 -0.61 -13.00 -8.09
N SER A 2 -0.83 -12.31 -6.96
CA SER A 2 -0.18 -12.68 -5.71
C SER A 2 -0.66 -14.07 -5.29
N HIS A 3 0.27 -14.94 -4.91
CA HIS A 3 -0.02 -16.31 -4.45
C HIS A 3 -0.24 -16.39 -2.93
N ASN A 4 -0.28 -15.24 -2.26
CA ASN A 4 -0.39 -15.15 -0.82
C ASN A 4 -1.86 -15.20 -0.39
N ARG A 5 -2.16 -15.98 0.65
CA ARG A 5 -3.49 -16.02 1.28
C ARG A 5 -3.71 -14.78 2.15
N LYS A 6 -4.96 -14.51 2.53
CA LYS A 6 -5.25 -13.61 3.66
C LYS A 6 -4.58 -14.11 4.94
N TYR A 7 -4.12 -13.16 5.74
CA TYR A 7 -3.55 -13.42 7.06
C TYR A 7 -4.46 -12.83 8.14
N ASP A 8 -4.72 -13.61 9.19
CA ASP A 8 -5.56 -13.16 10.29
C ASP A 8 -4.79 -12.20 11.20
N ARG A 9 -5.51 -11.29 11.86
CA ARG A 9 -4.92 -10.29 12.77
C ARG A 9 -3.98 -10.91 13.80
N GLU A 10 -4.40 -11.99 14.45
CA GLU A 10 -3.63 -12.66 15.50
C GLU A 10 -2.33 -13.26 14.97
N GLU A 11 -2.34 -13.79 13.74
CA GLU A 11 -1.16 -14.32 13.08
C GLU A 11 -0.13 -13.22 12.82
N VAL A 12 -0.56 -12.12 12.22
CA VAL A 12 0.28 -10.95 11.93
C VAL A 12 0.87 -10.36 13.20
N GLU A 13 0.02 -10.12 14.21
CA GLU A 13 0.43 -9.53 15.48
C GLU A 13 1.42 -10.43 16.23
N THR A 14 1.15 -11.75 16.26
CA THR A 14 2.04 -12.71 16.92
C THR A 14 3.40 -12.81 16.23
N ALA A 15 3.43 -12.76 14.90
CA ALA A 15 4.67 -12.78 14.13
C ALA A 15 5.48 -11.50 14.33
N MET A 16 4.83 -10.34 14.20
CA MET A 16 5.47 -9.04 14.30
C MET A 16 6.03 -8.78 15.71
N LYS A 17 5.33 -9.19 16.77
CA LYS A 17 5.81 -9.11 18.17
C LYS A 17 7.08 -9.93 18.46
N LYS A 18 7.43 -10.89 17.61
CA LYS A 18 8.65 -11.70 17.75
C LYS A 18 9.87 -11.03 17.08
N MET A 19 9.66 -9.95 16.33
CA MET A 19 10.74 -9.29 15.62
C MET A 19 11.66 -8.52 16.60
N PRO A 20 12.99 -8.59 16.42
CA PRO A 20 13.96 -7.93 17.30
C PRO A 20 13.73 -6.43 17.56
N THR A 21 13.29 -5.70 16.54
CA THR A 21 13.07 -4.25 16.56
C THR A 21 11.64 -3.88 16.93
N PHE A 22 10.80 -4.86 17.30
CA PHE A 22 9.42 -4.59 17.68
C PHE A 22 9.34 -3.66 18.89
N ALA A 23 8.84 -2.45 18.66
CA ALA A 23 8.61 -1.44 19.68
C ALA A 23 7.50 -0.50 19.20
N ASP A 24 6.64 -0.04 20.12
CA ASP A 24 5.55 0.90 19.83
C ASP A 24 4.66 0.46 18.64
N ASN A 25 4.32 -0.84 18.61
CA ASN A 25 3.54 -1.47 17.53
C ASN A 25 4.18 -1.33 16.14
N LYS A 26 5.50 -1.19 16.06
CA LYS A 26 6.25 -1.02 14.82
C LYS A 26 7.46 -1.93 14.79
N ILE A 27 7.88 -2.32 13.58
CA ILE A 27 9.19 -2.94 13.33
C ILE A 27 9.98 -2.06 12.35
N ASP A 28 11.30 -2.08 12.45
CA ASP A 28 12.17 -1.46 11.46
C ASP A 28 12.22 -2.31 10.19
N PHE A 29 12.51 -1.70 9.04
CA PHE A 29 12.65 -2.43 7.77
C PHE A 29 13.63 -3.62 7.84
N ALA A 30 14.65 -3.55 8.71
CA ALA A 30 15.62 -4.62 8.92
C ALA A 30 14.96 -5.96 9.32
N ASP A 31 13.80 -5.93 9.97
CA ASP A 31 13.06 -7.12 10.37
C ASP A 31 11.96 -7.52 9.39
N LEU A 32 11.70 -6.73 8.35
CA LEU A 32 10.59 -6.98 7.42
C LEU A 32 10.70 -8.35 6.76
N ALA A 33 11.88 -8.73 6.27
CA ALA A 33 12.11 -10.04 5.66
C ALA A 33 11.83 -11.18 6.64
N GLY A 34 12.37 -11.10 7.86
CA GLY A 34 12.15 -12.11 8.90
C GLY A 34 10.68 -12.22 9.32
N PHE A 35 9.97 -11.09 9.35
CA PHE A 35 8.54 -11.05 9.60
C PHE A 35 7.76 -11.75 8.47
N LEU A 36 7.99 -11.38 7.21
CA LEU A 36 7.32 -11.96 6.05
C LEU A 36 7.59 -13.47 5.92
N ASP A 37 8.83 -13.91 6.14
CA ASP A 37 9.20 -15.33 6.17
C ASP A 37 8.45 -16.09 7.27
N SER A 38 8.27 -15.47 8.45
CA SER A 38 7.62 -16.12 9.60
C SER A 38 6.14 -16.43 9.39
N ILE A 39 5.45 -15.65 8.55
CA ILE A 39 4.06 -15.88 8.15
C ILE A 39 3.95 -16.66 6.83
N GLY A 40 5.08 -16.99 6.19
CA GLY A 40 5.11 -17.70 4.91
C GLY A 40 4.70 -16.83 3.72
N TYR A 41 4.90 -15.52 3.80
CA TYR A 41 4.60 -14.59 2.72
C TYR A 41 5.65 -14.68 1.62
N THR A 42 5.20 -14.89 0.39
CA THR A 42 6.08 -14.92 -0.79
C THR A 42 6.24 -13.54 -1.41
N TYR A 43 7.49 -13.16 -1.69
CA TYR A 43 7.83 -11.87 -2.31
C TYR A 43 9.03 -12.00 -3.27
N THR A 44 9.17 -11.05 -4.19
CA THR A 44 10.37 -10.91 -5.05
C THR A 44 11.34 -9.89 -4.48
N ALA A 45 12.58 -9.88 -4.99
CA ALA A 45 13.58 -8.89 -4.59
C ALA A 45 13.12 -7.45 -4.93
N GLU A 46 12.49 -7.27 -6.09
CA GLU A 46 11.94 -5.99 -6.53
C GLU A 46 10.82 -5.50 -5.61
N GLN A 47 9.96 -6.41 -5.13
CA GLN A 47 8.93 -6.08 -4.15
C GLN A 47 9.53 -5.63 -2.82
N MET A 48 10.60 -6.27 -2.34
CA MET A 48 11.28 -5.82 -1.12
C MET A 48 11.89 -4.42 -1.25
N VAL A 49 12.46 -4.09 -2.40
CA VAL A 49 12.96 -2.73 -2.68
C VAL A 49 11.80 -1.72 -2.68
N ALA A 50 10.65 -2.09 -3.25
CA ALA A 50 9.46 -1.25 -3.22
C ALA A 50 8.95 -1.03 -1.79
N TYR A 51 8.91 -2.09 -0.97
CA TYR A 51 8.51 -1.99 0.45
C TYR A 51 9.48 -1.15 1.26
N GLU A 52 10.79 -1.27 1.02
CA GLU A 52 11.81 -0.42 1.64
C GLU A 52 11.55 1.06 1.35
N LYS A 53 11.36 1.37 0.06
CA LYS A 53 11.10 2.73 -0.40
C LYS A 53 9.82 3.27 0.23
N PHE A 54 8.72 2.52 0.14
CA PHE A 54 7.42 2.89 0.70
C PHE A 54 7.50 3.17 2.21
N LEU A 55 8.11 2.27 2.98
CA LEU A 55 8.25 2.46 4.42
C LEU A 55 9.14 3.66 4.75
N ASN A 56 10.23 3.86 4.02
CA ASN A 56 11.12 5.01 4.25
C ASN A 56 10.45 6.36 3.95
N GLU A 57 9.71 6.45 2.86
CA GLU A 57 9.09 7.71 2.40
C GLU A 57 7.81 8.05 3.16
N VAL A 58 7.02 7.03 3.54
CA VAL A 58 5.67 7.23 4.09
C VAL A 58 5.61 6.93 5.60
N HIS A 59 6.43 6.00 6.07
CA HIS A 59 6.36 5.47 7.43
C HIS A 59 7.67 5.59 8.22
N ASN A 60 8.56 6.51 7.84
CA ASN A 60 9.84 6.77 8.51
C ASN A 60 10.69 5.50 8.72
N GLY A 61 10.69 4.60 7.73
CA GLY A 61 11.45 3.35 7.72
C GLY A 61 10.89 2.24 8.61
N LYS A 62 9.67 2.39 9.11
CA LYS A 62 9.03 1.46 10.05
C LYS A 62 7.71 0.93 9.49
N LEU A 63 7.49 -0.37 9.62
CA LEU A 63 6.18 -0.97 9.36
C LEU A 63 5.33 -0.89 10.64
N ASP A 64 4.15 -0.26 10.56
CA ASP A 64 3.17 -0.22 11.63
C ASP A 64 2.29 -1.47 11.64
N LEU A 65 1.93 -1.93 12.84
CA LEU A 65 1.16 -3.15 13.04
C LEU A 65 -0.22 -3.07 12.40
N ASP A 66 -0.92 -1.93 12.51
CA ASP A 66 -2.25 -1.80 11.91
C ASP A 66 -2.15 -1.78 10.38
N ILE A 67 -1.10 -1.19 9.81
CA ILE A 67 -0.83 -1.24 8.37
C ILE A 67 -0.56 -2.68 7.92
N ALA A 68 0.28 -3.41 8.68
CA ALA A 68 0.57 -4.81 8.39
C ALA A 68 -0.70 -5.66 8.44
N ILE A 69 -1.53 -5.51 9.47
CA ILE A 69 -2.79 -6.24 9.63
C ILE A 69 -3.76 -5.93 8.49
N ASN A 70 -3.96 -4.65 8.18
CA ASN A 70 -4.92 -4.24 7.16
C ASN A 70 -4.48 -4.72 5.78
N SER A 71 -3.23 -4.49 5.39
CA SER A 71 -2.72 -4.89 4.08
C SER A 71 -2.68 -6.41 3.91
N LEU A 72 -2.23 -7.15 4.92
CA LEU A 72 -2.14 -8.61 4.85
C LEU A 72 -3.52 -9.31 4.99
N GLY A 73 -4.48 -8.66 5.63
CA GLY A 73 -5.87 -9.15 5.73
C GLY A 73 -6.63 -9.13 4.41
N VAL A 74 -6.17 -8.35 3.43
CA VAL A 74 -6.81 -8.20 2.11
C VAL A 74 -5.87 -8.47 0.94
N VAL A 75 -4.72 -9.11 1.17
CA VAL A 75 -3.65 -9.30 0.17
C VAL A 75 -4.06 -10.06 -1.11
N ASP A 76 -5.09 -10.89 -1.03
CA ASP A 76 -5.68 -11.63 -2.16
C ASP A 76 -6.82 -10.86 -2.85
N ASP A 77 -7.24 -9.73 -2.28
CA ASP A 77 -8.21 -8.80 -2.86
C ASP A 77 -7.47 -7.54 -3.32
N THR A 78 -7.06 -7.55 -4.60
CA THR A 78 -6.29 -6.47 -5.19
C THR A 78 -6.94 -5.08 -5.02
N LYS A 79 -8.28 -5.00 -4.97
CA LYS A 79 -8.99 -3.74 -4.86
C LYS A 79 -8.98 -3.21 -3.43
N GLU A 80 -9.24 -4.07 -2.46
CA GLU A 80 -9.16 -3.66 -1.05
C GLU A 80 -7.70 -3.44 -0.61
N LEU A 81 -6.75 -4.18 -1.20
CA LEU A 81 -5.32 -3.90 -1.04
C LEU A 81 -4.98 -2.52 -1.60
N MET A 82 -5.49 -2.15 -2.78
CA MET A 82 -5.33 -0.80 -3.34
C MET A 82 -5.84 0.27 -2.39
N ARG A 83 -7.07 0.08 -1.87
CA ARG A 83 -7.66 0.99 -0.88
C ARG A 83 -6.75 1.19 0.32
N THR A 84 -6.22 0.11 0.87
CA THR A 84 -5.33 0.18 2.05
C THR A 84 -4.07 1.00 1.76
N HIS A 85 -3.47 0.85 0.58
CA HIS A 85 -2.30 1.63 0.19
C HIS A 85 -2.65 3.10 -0.06
N ILE A 86 -3.77 3.39 -0.72
CA ILE A 86 -4.24 4.77 -0.95
C ILE A 86 -4.56 5.46 0.38
N GLU A 87 -5.24 4.79 1.31
CA GLU A 87 -5.50 5.31 2.66
C GLU A 87 -4.21 5.54 3.45
N ALA A 88 -3.18 4.71 3.26
CA ALA A 88 -1.87 4.93 3.87
C ALA A 88 -1.17 6.16 3.27
N LEU A 89 -1.33 6.36 1.95
CA LEU A 89 -0.72 7.42 1.15
C LEU A 89 -1.48 8.74 1.11
N ASP A 90 -2.71 8.80 1.63
CA ASP A 90 -3.37 10.04 2.02
C ASP A 90 -2.59 10.63 3.21
N LEU A 91 -1.57 11.44 2.92
CA LEU A 91 -0.59 11.89 3.92
C LEU A 91 -1.21 12.87 4.93
N ASN A 92 -2.16 13.68 4.46
CA ASN A 92 -2.81 14.71 5.25
C ASN A 92 -4.05 14.19 6.02
N LYS A 93 -4.53 12.98 5.68
CA LYS A 93 -5.68 12.29 6.27
C LYS A 93 -7.00 13.06 6.12
N ASP A 94 -7.16 13.78 5.02
CA ASP A 94 -8.38 14.54 4.72
C ASP A 94 -9.41 13.75 3.87
N GLY A 95 -9.06 12.52 3.45
CA GLY A 95 -9.92 11.63 2.68
C GLY A 95 -10.01 11.99 1.19
N VAL A 96 -9.16 12.90 0.70
CA VAL A 96 -9.10 13.37 -0.68
C VAL A 96 -7.68 13.21 -1.21
N ILE A 97 -7.55 12.80 -2.47
CA ILE A 97 -6.24 12.60 -3.09
C ILE A 97 -5.76 13.90 -3.73
N ASP A 98 -4.75 14.51 -3.12
CA ASP A 98 -4.06 15.67 -3.69
C ASP A 98 -2.93 15.25 -4.67
N GLU A 99 -2.25 16.23 -5.25
CA GLU A 99 -1.18 15.97 -6.23
C GLU A 99 0.03 15.23 -5.60
N VAL A 100 0.31 15.48 -4.32
CA VAL A 100 1.41 14.84 -3.59
C VAL A 100 1.06 13.37 -3.34
N ASP A 101 -0.14 13.10 -2.84
CA ASP A 101 -0.63 11.75 -2.61
C ASP A 101 -0.67 10.96 -3.93
N PHE A 102 -1.20 11.56 -5.00
CA PHE A 102 -1.27 10.95 -6.33
C PHE A 102 0.11 10.51 -6.85
N LYS A 103 1.12 11.38 -6.73
CA LYS A 103 2.49 11.07 -7.17
C LYS A 103 3.05 9.86 -6.41
N ALA A 104 2.86 9.82 -5.09
CA ALA A 104 3.32 8.70 -4.27
C ALA A 104 2.61 7.39 -4.65
N ILE A 105 1.29 7.43 -4.90
CA ILE A 105 0.51 6.26 -5.35
C ILE A 105 1.01 5.77 -6.72
N VAL A 106 1.19 6.67 -7.70
CA VAL A 106 1.69 6.28 -9.04
C VAL A 106 3.08 5.66 -8.97
N GLU A 107 3.98 6.18 -8.12
CA GLU A 107 5.30 5.59 -7.94
C GLU A 107 5.24 4.18 -7.35
N LEU A 108 4.37 3.95 -6.36
CA LEU A 108 4.11 2.61 -5.83
C LEU A 108 3.55 1.68 -6.92
N MET A 109 2.59 2.16 -7.71
CA MET A 109 2.00 1.39 -8.80
C MET A 109 3.02 0.98 -9.86
N LEU A 110 3.90 1.90 -10.26
CA LEU A 110 4.95 1.61 -11.24
C LEU A 110 6.01 0.63 -10.72
N ALA A 111 6.20 0.55 -9.40
CA ALA A 111 7.08 -0.45 -8.80
C ALA A 111 6.51 -1.87 -8.91
N HIS A 112 5.18 -2.00 -8.89
CA HIS A 112 4.49 -3.29 -9.06
C HIS A 112 4.19 -3.63 -10.54
N ASP A 113 3.84 -2.64 -11.36
CA ASP A 113 3.59 -2.76 -12.79
C ASP A 113 4.25 -1.59 -13.55
N PRO A 114 5.44 -1.78 -14.14
CA PRO A 114 6.11 -0.75 -14.93
C PRO A 114 5.31 -0.25 -16.16
N ALA A 115 4.28 -0.99 -16.58
CA ALA A 115 3.39 -0.62 -17.67
C ALA A 115 2.13 0.15 -17.21
N PHE A 116 2.02 0.47 -15.92
CA PHE A 116 0.91 1.27 -15.38
C PHE A 116 0.80 2.63 -16.10
N PRO A 117 -0.42 3.13 -16.39
CA PRO A 117 -0.61 4.39 -17.09
C PRO A 117 0.06 5.57 -16.41
N LYS A 118 0.89 6.31 -17.17
CA LYS A 118 1.52 7.56 -16.72
C LYS A 118 0.67 8.73 -17.19
N VAL A 119 -0.29 9.11 -16.36
CA VAL A 119 -1.09 10.34 -16.53
C VAL A 119 -0.61 11.41 -15.55
N ASP A 120 -0.83 12.67 -15.88
CA ASP A 120 -0.61 13.77 -14.92
C ASP A 120 -1.80 13.88 -13.95
N TYR A 121 -1.64 14.70 -12.91
CA TYR A 121 -2.66 14.87 -11.88
C TYR A 121 -3.94 15.51 -12.42
N GLU A 122 -3.84 16.47 -13.33
CA GLU A 122 -5.01 17.12 -13.93
C GLU A 122 -5.89 16.12 -14.68
N LYS A 123 -5.27 15.26 -15.49
CA LYS A 123 -5.95 14.17 -16.19
C LYS A 123 -6.50 13.12 -15.25
N PHE A 124 -5.77 12.78 -14.18
CA PHE A 124 -6.28 11.89 -13.14
C PHE A 124 -7.56 12.44 -12.52
N VAL A 125 -7.59 13.72 -12.12
CA VAL A 125 -8.78 14.35 -11.55
C VAL A 125 -9.94 14.36 -12.55
N GLU A 126 -9.68 14.72 -13.82
CA GLU A 126 -10.69 14.70 -14.87
C GLU A 126 -11.34 13.33 -15.06
N GLU A 127 -10.55 12.26 -14.96
CA GLU A 127 -11.02 10.89 -15.18
C GLU A 127 -11.62 10.24 -13.92
N ALA A 128 -11.16 10.62 -12.73
CA ALA A 128 -11.52 10.01 -11.46
C ALA A 128 -12.66 10.74 -10.71
N ASP A 129 -12.83 12.05 -10.86
CA ASP A 129 -13.88 12.85 -10.20
C ASP A 129 -15.27 12.57 -10.82
N THR A 130 -15.87 11.46 -10.40
CA THR A 130 -17.19 11.01 -10.84
C THR A 130 -18.32 11.80 -10.19
N ALA A 131 -18.11 12.26 -8.96
CA ALA A 131 -19.03 13.11 -8.22
C ALA A 131 -19.12 14.52 -8.80
N LYS A 132 -18.10 14.94 -9.56
CA LYS A 132 -17.93 16.27 -10.17
C LYS A 132 -17.88 17.39 -9.14
N ASP A 133 -17.23 17.14 -8.00
CA ASP A 133 -17.07 18.12 -6.94
C ASP A 133 -15.72 18.85 -6.98
N GLY A 134 -14.88 18.52 -7.96
CA GLY A 134 -13.55 19.09 -8.16
C GLY A 134 -12.48 18.47 -7.28
N LYS A 135 -12.78 17.36 -6.60
CA LYS A 135 -11.87 16.60 -5.75
C LYS A 135 -11.95 15.12 -6.12
N VAL A 136 -10.96 14.34 -5.70
CA VAL A 136 -10.97 12.89 -5.88
C VAL A 136 -10.99 12.25 -4.51
N SER A 137 -12.09 11.61 -4.16
CA SER A 137 -12.19 10.82 -2.92
C SER A 137 -11.34 9.55 -2.99
N ILE A 138 -11.07 8.93 -1.84
CA ILE A 138 -10.39 7.62 -1.77
C ILE A 138 -11.12 6.58 -2.61
N ASP A 139 -12.46 6.54 -2.55
CA ASP A 139 -13.27 5.60 -3.34
C ASP A 139 -13.06 5.78 -4.84
N GLU A 140 -13.09 7.02 -5.32
CA GLU A 140 -12.89 7.35 -6.73
C GLU A 140 -11.47 7.01 -7.20
N ALA A 141 -10.47 7.32 -6.37
CA ALA A 141 -9.09 6.93 -6.64
C ALA A 141 -8.95 5.41 -6.73
N VAL A 142 -9.50 4.65 -5.78
CA VAL A 142 -9.47 3.18 -5.78
C VAL A 142 -10.09 2.61 -7.06
N GLU A 143 -11.25 3.12 -7.48
CA GLU A 143 -11.87 2.68 -8.74
C GLU A 143 -10.99 2.99 -9.94
N TRP A 144 -10.43 4.19 -10.02
CA TRP A 144 -9.57 4.60 -11.13
C TRP A 144 -8.30 3.75 -11.19
N PHE A 145 -7.58 3.58 -10.07
CA PHE A 145 -6.36 2.78 -10.01
C PHE A 145 -6.64 1.30 -10.30
N SER A 146 -7.72 0.74 -9.74
CA SER A 146 -8.10 -0.67 -9.96
C SER A 146 -8.47 -0.94 -11.42
N LYS A 147 -9.15 0.00 -12.09
CA LYS A 147 -9.49 -0.11 -13.51
C LYS A 147 -8.27 -0.04 -14.42
N ASN A 148 -7.25 0.71 -14.02
CA ASN A 148 -6.04 0.94 -14.82
C ASN A 148 -4.89 -0.04 -14.49
N ALA A 149 -4.96 -0.74 -13.36
CA ALA A 149 -4.07 -1.84 -13.04
C ALA A 149 -4.41 -3.05 -13.93
N LYS A 150 -3.41 -3.68 -14.57
CA LYS A 150 -3.62 -4.92 -15.31
C LYS A 150 -3.80 -6.10 -14.35
N HIS A 151 -4.78 -6.96 -14.63
CA HIS A 151 -4.99 -8.24 -13.93
C HIS A 151 -3.86 -9.25 -14.20
#